data_AF-A0A956P2B8-F1
#
_entry.id   AF-A0A956P2B8-F1
#
_cell.length_a   1.000
_cell.length_b   1.000
_cell.length_c   1.000
_cell.angle_alpha   90.00
_cell.angle_beta   90.00
_cell.angle_gamma   90.00
#
_symmetry.space_group_name_H-M   'P 1'
#
loop_
_entity.id
_entity.type
_entity.pdbx_description
1 polymer ?
#
loop_
_entity_poly.entity_id
_entity_poly.type
_entity_poly.pdbx_seq_one_letter_code
_entity_poly.pdbx_strand_id
1 'polypeptide(L)'
;YDPYAPRSGWAQEGPYYAAGKGHLVSRSGGTLFSALMAPRTEVDHELEYLSDFQLYRNGEWAITHPMGYAGPAVEGEGVNGLLVAGLSAMYAKGPSRAESGNGWWALTGSTQGSRYAAGYYQPPPTYLHQWQRTVVHLQRNGLDHIITVDRLDMQNPQSLANFDRYRTSDRNRIQAARGLVEWIIHAPVAPQGSGNRWTWSTPGGQPVTVTALGAAPTAHVLNEQTLWAGGGNYNATEPKWQLRLVPQFTGGQTVLRHVVTVGSSNPTVTVSGDAIIIDGVQVVVTATGVQVIG
;
A
#
# COMPACT_ATOMS: atom_id res chain seq x y z
N TYR A 1 14.67 1.33 38.20
CA TYR A 1 14.23 1.91 36.91
C TYR A 1 14.47 0.83 35.87
N ASP A 2 13.41 0.15 35.45
CA ASP A 2 13.49 -0.83 34.36
C ASP A 2 13.14 -0.11 33.05
N PRO A 3 14.10 0.10 32.13
CA PRO A 3 13.83 0.77 30.86
C PRO A 3 12.95 -0.06 29.92
N TYR A 4 12.70 -1.34 30.22
CA TYR A 4 11.87 -2.26 29.44
C TYR A 4 10.51 -2.54 30.06
N ALA A 5 10.28 -2.11 31.30
CA ALA A 5 8.95 -2.19 31.91
C ALA A 5 7.97 -1.37 31.05
N PRO A 6 6.79 -1.92 30.70
CA PRO A 6 5.75 -1.16 30.02
C PRO A 6 5.47 0.12 30.82
N ARG A 7 5.81 1.28 30.25
CA ARG A 7 5.47 2.55 30.88
C ARG A 7 3.97 2.69 30.86
N SER A 8 3.33 2.52 32.01
CA SER A 8 1.92 2.82 32.18
C SER A 8 1.67 4.28 31.73
N GLY A 9 0.67 4.48 30.87
CA GLY A 9 0.25 5.83 30.42
C GLY A 9 0.86 6.35 29.11
N TRP A 10 1.70 5.59 28.39
CA TRP A 10 2.23 6.04 27.08
C TRP A 10 1.37 5.68 25.86
N ALA A 11 0.40 4.78 26.01
CA ALA A 11 -0.55 4.50 24.94
C ALA A 11 -1.67 5.55 24.96
N GLN A 12 -1.35 6.79 24.58
CA GLN A 12 -2.41 7.72 24.21
C GLN A 12 -3.15 7.15 23.01
N GLU A 13 -4.46 7.01 23.13
CA GLU A 13 -5.34 6.74 22.01
C GLU A 13 -5.38 7.97 21.09
N GLY A 14 -5.79 7.74 19.84
CA GLY A 14 -5.86 8.74 18.80
C GLY A 14 -4.68 8.66 17.82
N PRO A 15 -4.66 9.61 16.86
CA PRO A 15 -3.64 9.65 15.83
C PRO A 15 -2.37 10.38 16.26
N TYR A 16 -1.26 9.93 15.70
CA TYR A 16 0.01 10.63 15.68
C TYR A 16 0.54 10.65 14.25
N TYR A 17 0.93 11.83 13.77
CA TYR A 17 1.56 12.00 12.48
C TYR A 17 2.96 12.58 12.66
N ALA A 18 3.98 11.81 12.26
CA ALA A 18 5.36 12.25 12.22
C ALA A 18 5.61 13.03 10.93
N ALA A 19 5.34 14.35 10.98
CA ALA A 19 5.61 15.26 9.88
C ALA A 19 7.08 15.15 9.43
N GLY A 20 7.31 15.06 8.12
CA GLY A 20 8.65 14.88 7.53
C GLY A 20 9.16 13.43 7.49
N LYS A 21 8.61 12.51 8.29
CA LYS A 21 8.86 11.05 8.14
C LYS A 21 7.77 10.35 7.34
N GLY A 22 6.61 11.00 7.21
CA GLY A 22 5.49 10.46 6.45
C GLY A 22 4.83 9.26 7.12
N HIS A 23 4.93 9.16 8.45
CA HIS A 23 4.37 8.04 9.22
C HIS A 23 3.16 8.51 10.01
N LEU A 24 2.00 7.90 9.75
CA LEU A 24 0.79 8.06 10.52
C LEU A 24 0.54 6.78 11.33
N VAL A 25 0.24 6.95 12.61
CA VAL A 25 -0.13 5.86 13.51
C VAL A 25 -1.43 6.27 14.21
N SER A 26 -2.41 5.38 14.31
CA SER A 26 -3.62 5.60 15.11
C SER A 26 -3.90 4.42 16.01
N ARG A 27 -4.25 4.69 17.27
CA ARG A 27 -4.59 3.67 18.28
C ARG A 27 -5.99 3.91 18.82
N SER A 28 -6.80 2.88 18.91
CA SER A 28 -8.17 2.98 19.42
C SER A 28 -8.72 1.59 19.71
N GLY A 29 -9.19 1.34 20.94
CA GLY A 29 -10.02 0.17 21.24
C GLY A 29 -9.42 -1.19 20.88
N GLY A 30 -8.11 -1.38 21.09
CA GLY A 30 -7.40 -2.62 20.74
C GLY A 30 -6.94 -2.71 19.27
N THR A 31 -7.15 -1.65 18.49
CA THR A 31 -6.60 -1.48 17.14
C THR A 31 -5.38 -0.57 17.15
N LEU A 32 -4.37 -0.95 16.39
CA LEU A 32 -3.24 -0.13 15.96
C LEU A 32 -3.19 -0.15 14.44
N PHE A 33 -3.43 1.01 13.83
CA PHE A 33 -3.23 1.22 12.40
C PHE A 33 -1.97 2.05 12.18
N SER A 34 -1.22 1.71 11.13
CA SER A 34 -0.01 2.40 10.72
C SER A 34 -0.04 2.58 9.21
N ALA A 35 0.26 3.78 8.72
CA ALA A 35 0.44 4.07 7.31
C ALA A 35 1.70 4.88 7.08
N LEU A 36 2.41 4.58 5.99
CA LEU A 36 3.64 5.24 5.60
C LEU A 36 3.49 5.81 4.20
N MET A 37 4.00 7.03 4.02
CA MET A 37 4.33 7.66 2.74
C MET A 37 5.81 8.04 2.79
N ALA A 38 6.69 7.13 2.37
CA ALA A 38 8.13 7.26 2.54
C ALA A 38 8.69 8.45 1.72
N PRO A 39 9.27 9.47 2.39
CA PRO A 39 9.97 10.55 1.70
C PRO A 39 11.29 10.06 1.12
N ARG A 40 11.85 10.84 0.19
CA ARG A 40 13.27 10.74 -0.14
C ARG A 40 14.10 11.21 1.05
N THR A 41 15.07 10.41 1.49
CA THR A 41 15.97 10.74 2.61
C THR A 41 17.45 10.77 2.22
N GLU A 42 17.86 10.13 1.12
CA GLU A 42 19.26 10.06 0.66
C GLU A 42 20.25 9.50 1.70
N VAL A 43 19.77 8.59 2.56
CA VAL A 43 20.60 7.89 3.55
C VAL A 43 20.70 6.40 3.25
N ASP A 44 21.69 5.74 3.84
CA ASP A 44 21.77 4.28 3.87
C ASP A 44 20.47 3.71 4.50
N HIS A 45 19.94 2.62 3.96
CA HIS A 45 18.63 2.03 4.33
C HIS A 45 17.38 2.84 4.01
N GLU A 46 17.46 3.73 3.04
CA GLU A 46 16.28 4.36 2.48
C GLU A 46 15.34 3.33 1.81
N LEU A 47 14.04 3.47 2.06
CA LEU A 47 13.00 2.64 1.45
C LEU A 47 12.84 3.01 -0.02
N GLU A 48 12.65 2.05 -0.92
CA GLU A 48 12.51 2.28 -2.37
C GLU A 48 11.05 2.41 -2.83
N TYR A 49 10.08 2.14 -1.96
CA TYR A 49 8.65 2.30 -2.24
C TYR A 49 8.11 3.67 -1.79
N LEU A 50 6.88 3.99 -2.21
CA LEU A 50 6.17 5.20 -1.75
C LEU A 50 5.35 4.90 -0.50
N SER A 51 4.54 3.84 -0.50
CA SER A 51 3.49 3.66 0.51
C SER A 51 3.46 2.25 1.08
N ASP A 52 3.13 2.17 2.37
CA ASP A 52 2.77 0.94 3.09
C ASP A 52 1.64 1.23 4.08
N PHE A 53 0.90 0.20 4.49
CA PHE A 53 -0.02 0.25 5.61
C PHE A 53 -0.12 -1.10 6.33
N GLN A 54 -0.40 -1.06 7.63
CA GLN A 54 -0.53 -2.24 8.49
C GLN A 54 -1.63 -2.02 9.52
N LEU A 55 -2.23 -3.12 9.98
CA LEU A 55 -3.32 -3.14 10.94
C LEU A 55 -3.13 -4.29 11.93
N TYR A 56 -2.95 -3.94 13.18
CA TYR A 56 -3.05 -4.84 14.32
C TYR A 56 -4.39 -4.61 15.00
N ARG A 57 -5.10 -5.69 15.32
CA ARG A 57 -6.45 -5.64 15.88
C ARG A 57 -6.67 -6.83 16.80
N ASN A 58 -7.20 -6.58 17.99
CA ASN A 58 -7.62 -7.63 18.93
C ASN A 58 -6.55 -8.68 19.25
N GLY A 59 -5.29 -8.25 19.43
CA GLY A 59 -4.22 -9.14 19.86
C GLY A 59 -3.37 -9.74 18.73
N GLU A 60 -3.68 -9.46 17.46
CA GLU A 60 -2.92 -10.00 16.33
C GLU A 60 -2.84 -9.04 15.13
N TRP A 61 -1.92 -9.33 14.20
CA TRP A 61 -1.83 -8.63 12.92
C TRP A 61 -2.90 -9.13 11.96
N ALA A 62 -3.86 -8.27 11.63
CA ALA A 62 -4.82 -8.54 10.56
C ALA A 62 -4.21 -8.30 9.18
N ILE A 63 -3.50 -7.17 9.04
CA ILE A 63 -2.74 -6.79 7.85
C ILE A 63 -1.31 -6.45 8.28
N THR A 64 -0.33 -7.11 7.70
CA THR A 64 1.10 -6.83 7.90
C THR A 64 1.86 -7.33 6.68
N HIS A 65 3.10 -6.90 6.49
CA HIS A 65 3.97 -7.43 5.46
C HIS A 65 5.15 -8.19 6.11
N PRO A 66 5.91 -8.98 5.35
CA PRO A 66 7.11 -9.64 5.86
C PRO A 66 8.15 -8.63 6.34
N MET A 67 8.73 -8.89 7.50
CA MET A 67 9.83 -8.09 8.03
C MET A 67 11.18 -8.65 7.54
N GLY A 68 12.03 -7.77 7.02
CA GLY A 68 13.34 -8.17 6.52
C GLY A 68 14.28 -7.00 6.34
N TYR A 69 15.47 -7.30 5.82
CA TYR A 69 16.51 -6.33 5.55
C TYR A 69 17.02 -6.45 4.11
N ALA A 70 17.05 -5.31 3.40
CA ALA A 70 17.43 -5.19 1.99
C ALA A 70 16.58 -6.02 1.02
N GLY A 71 16.86 -5.85 -0.28
CA GLY A 71 16.15 -6.56 -1.36
C GLY A 71 14.64 -6.32 -1.31
N PRO A 72 13.82 -7.36 -1.51
CA PRO A 72 12.37 -7.21 -1.56
C PRO A 72 11.76 -6.50 -0.32
N ALA A 73 12.42 -6.55 0.84
CA ALA A 73 11.92 -5.98 2.11
C ALA A 73 11.93 -4.44 2.13
N VAL A 74 12.80 -3.81 1.33
CA VAL A 74 12.89 -2.35 1.22
C VAL A 74 12.31 -1.86 -0.11
N GLU A 75 11.74 -2.75 -0.90
CA GLU A 75 11.20 -2.48 -2.23
C GLU A 75 9.67 -2.64 -2.25
N GLY A 76 9.01 -2.18 -3.32
CA GLY A 76 7.54 -2.13 -3.34
C GLY A 76 6.83 -3.49 -3.34
N GLU A 77 7.56 -4.56 -3.65
CA GLU A 77 7.01 -5.92 -3.62
C GLU A 77 6.87 -6.48 -2.20
N GLY A 78 7.63 -5.95 -1.23
CA GLY A 78 7.59 -6.39 0.16
C GLY A 78 6.61 -5.62 1.05
N VAL A 79 5.73 -4.77 0.50
CA VAL A 79 4.84 -3.89 1.28
C VAL A 79 3.38 -3.91 0.80
N ASN A 80 2.45 -3.46 1.65
CA ASN A 80 1.04 -3.29 1.28
C ASN A 80 0.86 -2.02 0.45
N GLY A 81 1.17 -2.15 -0.84
CA GLY A 81 1.57 -1.03 -1.67
C GLY A 81 1.01 -1.05 -3.08
N LEU A 82 1.71 -0.35 -3.95
CA LEU A 82 1.57 -0.42 -5.39
C LEU A 82 2.97 -0.65 -5.98
N LEU A 83 3.09 -1.63 -6.87
CA LEU A 83 4.21 -1.71 -7.81
C LEU A 83 3.81 -1.00 -9.09
N VAL A 84 4.59 0.01 -9.45
CA VAL A 84 4.47 0.72 -10.72
C VAL A 84 5.60 0.25 -11.63
N ALA A 85 5.24 -0.37 -12.75
CA ALA A 85 6.12 -1.05 -13.70
C ALA A 85 7.22 -1.92 -13.05
N GLY A 86 6.88 -2.62 -11.96
CA GLY A 86 7.81 -3.47 -11.22
C GLY A 86 8.84 -2.74 -10.33
N LEU A 87 8.81 -1.40 -10.21
CA LEU A 87 9.80 -0.60 -9.47
C LEU A 87 9.24 0.15 -8.24
N SER A 88 7.92 0.34 -8.14
CA SER A 88 7.22 1.10 -7.10
C SER A 88 7.34 2.62 -7.20
N ALA A 89 8.44 3.25 -6.76
CA ALA A 89 8.53 4.71 -6.65
C ALA A 89 9.66 5.35 -7.46
N MET A 90 9.47 6.63 -7.78
CA MET A 90 10.45 7.47 -8.48
C MET A 90 11.33 8.22 -7.47
N TYR A 91 12.33 8.93 -7.98
CA TYR A 91 13.26 9.69 -7.15
C TYR A 91 12.55 10.77 -6.32
N ALA A 92 11.61 11.50 -6.94
CA ALA A 92 10.76 12.45 -6.21
C ALA A 92 9.60 11.69 -5.57
N LYS A 93 9.57 11.64 -4.23
CA LYS A 93 8.50 11.02 -3.47
C LYS A 93 8.36 11.58 -2.06
N GLY A 94 7.18 11.42 -1.48
CA GLY A 94 6.97 11.62 -0.05
C GLY A 94 5.53 11.90 0.35
N PRO A 95 5.33 12.18 1.65
CA PRO A 95 4.03 12.57 2.17
C PRO A 95 3.68 13.98 1.69
N SER A 96 2.39 14.23 1.48
CA SER A 96 1.88 15.56 1.15
C SER A 96 0.83 16.05 2.12
N ARG A 97 0.08 15.14 2.76
CA ARG A 97 -1.00 15.53 3.68
C ARG A 97 -1.32 14.42 4.66
N ALA A 98 -1.71 14.81 5.88
CA ALA A 98 -2.37 13.93 6.85
C ALA A 98 -3.67 14.60 7.31
N GLU A 99 -4.74 13.83 7.42
CA GLU A 99 -6.07 14.32 7.79
C GLU A 99 -6.69 13.37 8.81
N SER A 100 -7.64 13.87 9.60
CA SER A 100 -8.38 13.05 10.56
C SER A 100 -9.73 13.66 10.85
N GLY A 101 -10.68 12.81 11.23
CA GLY A 101 -11.96 13.22 11.79
C GLY A 101 -12.45 12.19 12.80
N ASN A 102 -13.74 12.27 13.14
CA ASN A 102 -14.31 11.34 14.10
C ASN A 102 -14.31 9.90 13.55
N GLY A 103 -13.49 9.03 14.16
CA GLY A 103 -13.38 7.62 13.77
C GLY A 103 -12.63 7.35 12.45
N TRP A 104 -11.93 8.35 11.89
CA TRP A 104 -11.15 8.12 10.67
C TRP A 104 -9.86 8.95 10.61
N TRP A 105 -8.88 8.40 9.87
CA TRP A 105 -7.57 9.00 9.64
C TRP A 105 -7.12 8.75 8.22
N ALA A 106 -6.43 9.71 7.61
CA ALA A 106 -5.92 9.57 6.26
C ALA A 106 -4.49 10.08 6.12
N LEU A 107 -3.73 9.42 5.26
CA LEU A 107 -2.40 9.83 4.85
C LEU A 107 -2.31 9.83 3.33
N THR A 108 -1.86 10.95 2.76
CA THR A 108 -1.67 11.15 1.34
C THR A 108 -0.19 11.37 1.04
N GLY A 109 0.28 10.76 -0.04
CA GLY A 109 1.63 10.95 -0.57
C GLY A 109 1.64 10.81 -2.08
N SER A 110 2.77 11.15 -2.69
CA SER A 110 2.92 11.07 -4.13
C SER A 110 4.34 10.77 -4.56
N THR A 111 4.50 10.23 -5.77
CA THR A 111 5.78 10.08 -6.46
C THR A 111 5.64 10.31 -7.95
N GLN A 112 6.69 10.82 -8.60
CA GLN A 112 6.72 11.14 -10.03
C GLN A 112 8.15 11.37 -10.54
N GLY A 113 8.30 11.49 -11.85
CA GLY A 113 9.53 11.94 -12.48
C GLY A 113 10.50 10.80 -12.80
N SER A 114 11.80 11.11 -12.81
CA SER A 114 12.84 10.14 -13.14
C SER A 114 12.99 9.09 -12.02
N ARG A 115 13.30 7.85 -12.42
CA ARG A 115 13.70 6.80 -11.49
C ARG A 115 15.06 7.09 -10.85
N TYR A 116 15.96 7.76 -11.57
CA TYR A 116 17.33 7.99 -11.13
C TYR A 116 17.56 9.42 -10.64
N ALA A 117 18.57 9.58 -9.79
CA ALA A 117 19.00 10.87 -9.29
C ALA A 117 19.42 11.82 -10.43
N ALA A 118 19.39 13.12 -10.13
CA ALA A 118 20.00 14.11 -11.00
C ALA A 118 21.48 13.77 -11.27
N GLY A 119 21.91 13.91 -12.52
CA GLY A 119 23.28 13.59 -12.94
C GLY A 119 23.49 12.18 -13.50
N TYR A 120 22.47 11.31 -13.49
CA TYR A 120 22.55 10.04 -14.23
C TYR A 120 22.79 10.30 -15.72
N TYR A 121 23.84 9.71 -16.30
CA TYR A 121 24.21 9.95 -17.69
C TYR A 121 23.17 9.33 -18.65
N GLN A 122 22.51 10.17 -19.46
CA GLN A 122 21.44 9.77 -20.39
C GLN A 122 20.39 8.87 -19.71
N PRO A 123 19.60 9.42 -18.77
CA PRO A 123 18.59 8.62 -18.08
C PRO A 123 17.47 8.22 -19.04
N PRO A 124 16.77 7.10 -18.77
CA PRO A 124 15.52 6.81 -19.47
C PRO A 124 14.52 7.96 -19.24
N PRO A 125 13.62 8.22 -20.20
CA PRO A 125 12.56 9.21 -20.03
C PRO A 125 11.68 8.92 -18.82
N THR A 126 11.08 9.97 -18.26
CA THR A 126 10.05 9.85 -17.22
C THR A 126 8.87 9.04 -17.78
N TYR A 127 8.59 7.89 -17.16
CA TYR A 127 7.42 7.09 -17.48
C TYR A 127 6.28 7.29 -16.47
N LEU A 128 6.57 7.75 -15.24
CA LEU A 128 5.58 8.04 -14.22
C LEU A 128 5.45 9.55 -14.03
N HIS A 129 4.40 10.14 -14.61
CA HIS A 129 4.12 11.57 -14.51
C HIS A 129 3.43 11.92 -13.20
N GLN A 130 2.59 11.01 -12.70
CA GLN A 130 1.93 11.16 -11.41
C GLN A 130 1.60 9.79 -10.82
N TRP A 131 1.92 9.60 -9.54
CA TRP A 131 1.21 8.66 -8.67
C TRP A 131 0.90 9.39 -7.37
N GLN A 132 -0.38 9.61 -7.07
CA GLN A 132 -0.85 10.08 -5.77
C GLN A 132 -1.63 8.96 -5.09
N ARG A 133 -1.24 8.58 -3.88
CA ARG A 133 -1.98 7.61 -3.05
C ARG A 133 -2.57 8.32 -1.84
N THR A 134 -3.81 8.01 -1.53
CA THR A 134 -4.40 8.28 -0.20
C THR A 134 -4.80 6.96 0.43
N VAL A 135 -4.35 6.74 1.67
CA VAL A 135 -4.79 5.62 2.52
C VAL A 135 -5.66 6.20 3.62
N VAL A 136 -6.88 5.70 3.77
CA VAL A 136 -7.83 6.07 4.82
C VAL A 136 -8.07 4.86 5.71
N HIS A 137 -7.95 5.03 7.02
CA HIS A 137 -8.45 4.09 8.01
C HIS A 137 -9.74 4.64 8.61
N LEU A 138 -10.81 3.85 8.55
CA LEU A 138 -12.14 4.17 9.06
C LEU A 138 -12.59 3.08 10.03
N GLN A 139 -12.89 3.44 11.28
CA GLN A 139 -13.47 2.53 12.25
C GLN A 139 -14.97 2.78 12.36
N ARG A 140 -15.80 1.76 12.14
CA ARG A 140 -17.25 1.89 12.29
C ARG A 140 -17.91 0.56 12.59
N ASN A 141 -18.92 0.57 13.46
CA ASN A 141 -19.71 -0.62 13.81
C ASN A 141 -18.86 -1.82 14.24
N GLY A 142 -17.74 -1.55 14.91
CA GLY A 142 -16.80 -2.60 15.31
C GLY A 142 -16.01 -3.22 14.15
N LEU A 143 -15.93 -2.59 12.99
CA LEU A 143 -15.08 -2.97 11.86
C LEU A 143 -13.96 -1.95 11.65
N ASP A 144 -12.83 -2.41 11.12
CA ASP A 144 -11.79 -1.54 10.55
C ASP A 144 -11.85 -1.63 9.02
N HIS A 145 -11.94 -0.49 8.36
CA HIS A 145 -11.84 -0.37 6.91
C HIS A 145 -10.57 0.38 6.54
N ILE A 146 -9.81 -0.16 5.59
CA ILE A 146 -8.67 0.51 4.97
C ILE A 146 -9.02 0.77 3.51
N ILE A 147 -9.06 2.03 3.12
CA ILE A 147 -9.42 2.46 1.79
C ILE A 147 -8.16 3.01 1.12
N THR A 148 -7.79 2.48 -0.03
CA THR A 148 -6.71 3.07 -0.84
C THR A 148 -7.28 3.64 -2.12
N VAL A 149 -6.94 4.89 -2.43
CA VAL A 149 -7.22 5.53 -3.71
C VAL A 149 -5.91 5.96 -4.34
N ASP A 150 -5.61 5.36 -5.50
CA ASP A 150 -4.40 5.59 -6.27
C ASP A 150 -4.76 6.32 -7.57
N ARG A 151 -4.23 7.53 -7.77
CA ARG A 151 -4.37 8.31 -9.01
C ARG A 151 -3.05 8.26 -9.77
N LEU A 152 -3.10 7.75 -10.99
CA LEU A 152 -1.92 7.47 -11.79
C LEU A 152 -1.99 8.22 -13.11
N ASP A 153 -0.84 8.68 -13.59
CA ASP A 153 -0.58 9.11 -14.96
C ASP A 153 0.79 8.57 -15.37
N MET A 154 0.80 7.59 -16.27
CA MET A 154 2.04 6.93 -16.66
C MET A 154 2.01 6.33 -18.05
N GLN A 155 3.20 6.10 -18.61
CA GLN A 155 3.42 5.38 -19.85
C GLN A 155 4.09 4.03 -19.58
N ASN A 156 4.03 3.12 -20.56
CA ASN A 156 4.82 1.90 -20.49
C ASN A 156 6.31 2.23 -20.69
N PRO A 157 7.20 2.02 -19.69
CA PRO A 157 8.62 2.32 -19.86
C PRO A 157 9.28 1.50 -20.96
N GLN A 158 8.76 0.31 -21.30
CA GLN A 158 9.31 -0.52 -22.39
C GLN A 158 9.09 0.08 -23.78
N SER A 159 8.10 0.97 -23.94
CA SER A 159 7.83 1.64 -25.22
C SER A 159 8.53 2.99 -25.37
N LEU A 160 9.24 3.45 -24.34
CA LEU A 160 9.95 4.73 -24.37
C LEU A 160 11.34 4.56 -24.95
N ALA A 161 11.86 5.62 -25.57
CA ALA A 161 13.26 5.67 -26.00
C ALA A 161 14.19 5.42 -24.80
N ASN A 162 15.41 4.93 -25.05
CA ASN A 162 16.42 4.69 -24.01
C ASN A 162 15.99 3.71 -22.90
N PHE A 163 15.06 2.77 -23.18
CA PHE A 163 14.72 1.71 -22.23
C PHE A 163 15.92 0.82 -21.84
N ASP A 164 16.89 0.70 -22.74
CA ASP A 164 18.17 0.03 -22.49
C ASP A 164 19.05 0.75 -21.44
N ARG A 165 18.78 2.03 -21.15
CA ARG A 165 19.52 2.85 -20.16
C ARG A 165 19.11 2.61 -18.71
N TYR A 166 18.05 1.86 -18.45
CA TYR A 166 17.78 1.34 -17.10
C TYR A 166 18.92 0.44 -16.64
N ARG A 167 19.24 0.47 -15.34
CA ARG A 167 20.10 -0.54 -14.70
C ARG A 167 19.55 -1.92 -15.03
N THR A 168 20.44 -2.90 -15.26
CA THR A 168 20.03 -4.26 -15.65
C THR A 168 19.00 -4.86 -14.69
N SER A 169 19.15 -4.65 -13.37
CA SER A 169 18.18 -5.10 -12.38
C SER A 169 16.79 -4.46 -12.57
N ASP A 170 16.72 -3.14 -12.73
CA ASP A 170 15.46 -2.41 -12.94
C ASP A 170 14.79 -2.84 -14.25
N ARG A 171 15.59 -3.00 -15.33
CA ARG A 171 15.09 -3.45 -16.63
C ARG A 171 14.49 -4.85 -16.54
N ASN A 172 15.16 -5.78 -15.87
CA ASN A 172 14.67 -7.13 -15.66
C ASN A 172 13.34 -7.13 -14.87
N ARG A 173 13.22 -6.26 -13.86
CA ARG A 173 11.98 -6.10 -13.09
C ARG A 173 10.84 -5.54 -13.93
N ILE A 174 11.10 -4.52 -14.75
CA ILE A 174 10.11 -3.95 -15.67
C ILE A 174 9.63 -5.02 -16.66
N GLN A 175 10.53 -5.86 -17.17
CA GLN A 175 10.21 -6.93 -18.11
C GLN A 175 9.46 -8.10 -17.45
N ALA A 176 9.74 -8.38 -16.18
CA ALA A 176 9.08 -9.44 -15.42
C ALA A 176 7.76 -9.01 -14.75
N ALA A 177 7.44 -7.71 -14.76
CA ALA A 177 6.22 -7.17 -14.17
C ALA A 177 4.98 -7.77 -14.84
N ARG A 178 3.95 -8.10 -14.04
CA ARG A 178 2.72 -8.73 -14.55
C ARG A 178 1.79 -7.74 -15.23
N GLY A 179 2.02 -6.46 -15.01
CA GLY A 179 1.34 -5.34 -15.65
C GLY A 179 2.05 -4.04 -15.32
N LEU A 180 1.55 -2.92 -15.86
CA LEU A 180 2.09 -1.59 -15.52
C LEU A 180 1.84 -1.23 -14.06
N VAL A 181 0.81 -1.81 -13.44
CA VAL A 181 0.43 -1.56 -12.06
C VAL A 181 0.06 -2.88 -11.41
N GLU A 182 0.59 -3.13 -10.21
CA GLU A 182 0.19 -4.28 -9.37
C GLU A 182 -0.12 -3.74 -7.97
N TRP A 183 -1.40 -3.81 -7.56
CA TRP A 183 -1.79 -3.50 -6.18
C TRP A 183 -1.53 -4.73 -5.31
N ILE A 184 -0.84 -4.52 -4.20
CA ILE A 184 -0.31 -5.60 -3.37
C ILE A 184 -0.91 -5.54 -1.98
N ILE A 185 -1.31 -6.71 -1.48
CA ILE A 185 -1.56 -6.93 -0.07
C ILE A 185 -1.00 -8.28 0.38
N HIS A 186 -0.50 -8.29 1.60
CA HIS A 186 0.12 -9.43 2.24
C HIS A 186 -0.86 -10.07 3.24
N ALA A 187 -0.86 -11.39 3.31
CA ALA A 187 -1.79 -12.18 4.11
C ALA A 187 -1.09 -13.38 4.76
N PRO A 188 -1.44 -13.75 6.00
CA PRO A 188 -0.82 -14.88 6.70
C PRO A 188 -1.12 -16.24 6.06
N VAL A 189 -2.19 -16.32 5.27
CA VAL A 189 -2.63 -17.51 4.54
C VAL A 189 -3.01 -17.14 3.12
N ALA A 190 -3.06 -18.11 2.21
CA ALA A 190 -3.43 -17.90 0.81
C ALA A 190 -4.82 -17.25 0.71
N PRO A 191 -4.95 -16.04 0.15
CA PRO A 191 -6.25 -15.43 -0.09
C PRO A 191 -7.09 -16.27 -1.07
N GLN A 192 -8.39 -16.33 -0.82
CA GLN A 192 -9.35 -17.04 -1.65
C GLN A 192 -10.37 -16.06 -2.21
N GLY A 193 -10.75 -16.19 -3.48
CA GLY A 193 -11.67 -15.26 -4.09
C GLY A 193 -11.68 -15.34 -5.60
N SER A 194 -12.45 -14.44 -6.20
CA SER A 194 -12.52 -14.26 -7.65
C SER A 194 -13.03 -12.88 -7.99
N GLY A 195 -12.68 -12.41 -9.20
CA GLY A 195 -13.03 -11.07 -9.67
C GLY A 195 -12.58 -9.98 -8.71
N ASN A 196 -13.54 -9.20 -8.22
CA ASN A 196 -13.29 -8.04 -7.38
C ASN A 196 -13.18 -8.34 -5.88
N ARG A 197 -13.36 -9.59 -5.43
CA ARG A 197 -13.45 -9.89 -4.00
C ARG A 197 -12.58 -11.06 -3.58
N TRP A 198 -11.77 -10.83 -2.55
CA TRP A 198 -10.82 -11.78 -1.99
C TRP A 198 -10.90 -11.78 -0.47
N THR A 199 -10.74 -12.95 0.15
CA THR A 199 -10.89 -13.10 1.60
C THR A 199 -9.85 -14.04 2.18
N TRP A 200 -9.58 -13.87 3.48
CA TRP A 200 -8.87 -14.84 4.31
C TRP A 200 -9.28 -14.68 5.77
N SER A 201 -8.81 -15.57 6.62
CA SER A 201 -8.90 -15.44 8.08
C SER A 201 -7.51 -15.24 8.67
N THR A 202 -7.40 -14.37 9.67
CA THR A 202 -6.19 -14.23 10.49
C THR A 202 -5.98 -15.50 11.34
N PRO A 203 -4.79 -15.72 11.92
CA PRO A 203 -4.55 -16.84 12.85
C PRO A 203 -5.55 -16.93 14.01
N GLY A 204 -5.97 -15.79 14.55
CA GLY A 204 -6.99 -15.68 15.59
C GLY A 204 -8.44 -15.69 15.07
N GLY A 205 -8.65 -15.91 13.77
CA GLY A 205 -9.97 -16.14 13.17
C GLY A 205 -10.73 -14.89 12.76
N GLN A 206 -10.11 -13.71 12.75
CA GLN A 206 -10.74 -12.49 12.24
C GLN A 206 -10.88 -12.57 10.72
N PRO A 207 -12.08 -12.34 10.15
CA PRO A 207 -12.25 -12.31 8.71
C PRO A 207 -11.62 -11.04 8.13
N VAL A 208 -10.96 -11.20 6.98
CA VAL A 208 -10.50 -10.10 6.16
C VAL A 208 -11.10 -10.22 4.77
N THR A 209 -11.62 -9.12 4.23
CA THR A 209 -12.11 -9.01 2.85
C THR A 209 -11.41 -7.86 2.15
N VAL A 210 -10.89 -8.11 0.95
CA VAL A 210 -10.41 -7.12 0.00
C VAL A 210 -11.41 -7.00 -1.13
N THR A 211 -11.84 -5.78 -1.42
CA THR A 211 -12.71 -5.45 -2.55
C THR A 211 -12.03 -4.45 -3.46
N ALA A 212 -11.77 -4.84 -4.72
CA ALA A 212 -11.39 -3.92 -5.78
C ALA A 212 -12.63 -3.28 -6.38
N LEU A 213 -12.61 -1.95 -6.56
CA LEU A 213 -13.75 -1.20 -7.06
C LEU A 213 -13.49 -0.75 -8.50
N GLY A 214 -14.29 -1.27 -9.44
CA GLY A 214 -14.17 -1.03 -10.88
C GLY A 214 -14.20 -2.32 -11.68
N ALA A 215 -13.54 -2.31 -12.84
CA ALA A 215 -13.37 -3.51 -13.66
C ALA A 215 -12.57 -4.57 -12.90
N ALA A 216 -12.97 -5.84 -13.06
CA ALA A 216 -12.31 -6.97 -12.39
C ALA A 216 -10.82 -7.03 -12.75
N PRO A 217 -9.90 -6.96 -11.77
CA PRO A 217 -8.47 -7.13 -12.03
C PRO A 217 -8.15 -8.61 -12.28
N THR A 218 -7.02 -8.86 -12.94
CA THR A 218 -6.39 -10.18 -12.91
C THR A 218 -5.71 -10.34 -11.55
N ALA A 219 -6.01 -11.43 -10.85
CA ALA A 219 -5.44 -11.69 -9.53
C ALA A 219 -4.36 -12.77 -9.57
N HIS A 220 -3.33 -12.59 -8.75
CA HIS A 220 -2.29 -13.58 -8.52
C HIS A 220 -2.12 -13.79 -7.01
N VAL A 221 -2.29 -15.02 -6.56
CA VAL A 221 -1.98 -15.45 -5.19
C VAL A 221 -0.63 -16.14 -5.22
N LEU A 222 0.34 -15.53 -4.56
CA LEU A 222 1.75 -15.92 -4.61
C LEU A 222 2.22 -16.35 -3.22
N ASN A 223 2.95 -17.45 -3.14
CA ASN A 223 3.67 -17.84 -1.94
C ASN A 223 5.02 -17.12 -1.92
N GLU A 224 5.31 -16.38 -0.86
CA GLU A 224 6.52 -15.58 -0.77
C GLU A 224 7.80 -16.41 -0.62
N GLN A 225 7.69 -17.60 -0.03
CA GLN A 225 8.83 -18.51 0.09
C GLN A 225 9.38 -18.92 -1.28
N THR A 226 8.50 -19.08 -2.27
CA THR A 226 8.90 -19.41 -3.63
C THR A 226 9.17 -18.16 -4.46
N LEU A 227 8.39 -17.09 -4.26
CA LEU A 227 8.55 -15.83 -4.97
C LEU A 227 9.92 -15.19 -4.72
N TRP A 228 10.42 -15.27 -3.49
CA TRP A 228 11.69 -14.68 -3.07
C TRP A 228 12.71 -15.74 -2.65
N ALA A 229 12.63 -16.96 -3.19
CA ALA A 229 13.58 -18.02 -2.87
C ALA A 229 15.03 -17.54 -3.10
N GLY A 230 15.79 -17.35 -2.00
CA GLY A 230 17.17 -16.84 -2.04
C GLY A 230 17.33 -15.32 -2.13
N GLY A 231 16.24 -14.55 -2.06
CA GLY A 231 16.23 -13.09 -2.11
C GLY A 231 15.70 -12.45 -0.81
N GLY A 232 16.41 -11.43 -0.31
CA GLY A 232 16.03 -10.67 0.89
C GLY A 232 16.44 -11.33 2.20
N ASN A 233 16.95 -10.54 3.16
CA ASN A 233 17.26 -11.04 4.50
C ASN A 233 15.96 -11.06 5.33
N TYR A 234 15.05 -11.94 4.96
CA TYR A 234 13.83 -12.20 5.71
C TYR A 234 14.09 -13.24 6.79
N ASN A 235 13.43 -13.08 7.93
CA ASN A 235 13.37 -14.17 8.89
C ASN A 235 12.51 -15.30 8.30
N ALA A 236 12.95 -16.55 8.39
CA ALA A 236 12.24 -17.70 7.83
C ALA A 236 10.83 -17.92 8.43
N THR A 237 10.52 -17.27 9.56
CA THR A 237 9.18 -17.27 10.18
C THR A 237 8.26 -16.17 9.65
N GLU A 238 8.78 -15.21 8.89
CA GLU A 238 8.02 -14.11 8.28
C GLU A 238 7.35 -14.40 6.91
N PRO A 239 7.69 -15.45 6.13
CA PRO A 239 7.06 -15.65 4.82
C PRO A 239 5.56 -15.88 4.95
N LYS A 240 4.83 -15.15 4.12
CA LYS A 240 3.38 -15.07 4.06
C LYS A 240 2.93 -15.36 2.63
N TRP A 241 1.72 -14.97 2.33
CA TRP A 241 1.14 -14.98 1.00
C TRP A 241 0.95 -13.55 0.52
N GLN A 242 1.11 -13.35 -0.78
CA GLN A 242 0.89 -12.08 -1.43
C GLN A 242 -0.28 -12.21 -2.42
N LEU A 243 -1.28 -11.34 -2.30
CA LEU A 243 -2.27 -11.11 -3.34
C LEU A 243 -1.83 -9.90 -4.17
N ARG A 244 -1.69 -10.11 -5.48
CA ARG A 244 -1.49 -9.04 -6.46
C ARG A 244 -2.73 -8.89 -7.33
N LEU A 245 -3.26 -7.68 -7.38
CA LEU A 245 -4.37 -7.30 -8.25
C LEU A 245 -3.83 -6.42 -9.39
N VAL A 246 -3.93 -6.93 -10.62
CA VAL A 246 -3.40 -6.30 -11.84
C VAL A 246 -4.57 -5.78 -12.67
N PRO A 247 -4.84 -4.46 -12.69
CA PRO A 247 -5.88 -3.89 -13.53
C PRO A 247 -5.51 -4.00 -15.02
N GLN A 248 -6.52 -4.02 -15.88
CA GLN A 248 -6.35 -3.91 -17.33
C GLN A 248 -6.00 -2.46 -17.69
N PHE A 249 -4.72 -2.10 -17.52
CA PHE A 249 -4.22 -0.74 -17.70
C PHE A 249 -2.95 -0.73 -18.55
N THR A 250 -2.96 0.05 -19.63
CA THR A 250 -1.89 0.10 -20.64
C THR A 250 -1.17 1.45 -20.70
N GLY A 251 -1.57 2.42 -19.88
CA GLY A 251 -0.98 3.76 -19.80
C GLY A 251 -2.05 4.88 -19.78
N GLY A 252 -1.59 6.12 -19.61
CA GLY A 252 -2.41 7.31 -19.44
C GLY A 252 -2.89 7.50 -17.99
N GLN A 253 -4.01 8.19 -17.83
CA GLN A 253 -4.58 8.52 -16.52
C GLN A 253 -5.54 7.43 -16.04
N THR A 254 -5.43 7.03 -14.77
CA THR A 254 -6.38 6.08 -14.15
C THR A 254 -6.52 6.31 -12.64
N VAL A 255 -7.63 5.81 -12.09
CA VAL A 255 -7.89 5.81 -10.64
C VAL A 255 -8.22 4.40 -10.18
N LEU A 256 -7.42 3.87 -9.27
CA LEU A 256 -7.66 2.57 -8.63
C LEU A 256 -8.20 2.78 -7.23
N ARG A 257 -9.19 1.98 -6.84
CA ARG A 257 -9.85 2.06 -5.53
C ARG A 257 -9.93 0.65 -4.94
N HIS A 258 -9.47 0.50 -3.71
CA HIS A 258 -9.55 -0.76 -2.97
C HIS A 258 -10.06 -0.50 -1.56
N VAL A 259 -10.84 -1.44 -1.04
CA VAL A 259 -11.32 -1.44 0.34
C VAL A 259 -10.95 -2.76 0.98
N VAL A 260 -10.17 -2.70 2.05
CA VAL A 260 -9.91 -3.81 2.95
C VAL A 260 -10.85 -3.66 4.14
N THR A 261 -11.59 -4.70 4.50
CA THR A 261 -12.42 -4.73 5.71
C THR A 261 -11.95 -5.86 6.61
N VAL A 262 -11.79 -5.55 7.90
CA VAL A 262 -11.44 -6.52 8.94
C VAL A 262 -12.53 -6.54 10.00
N GLY A 263 -13.11 -7.72 10.23
CA GLY A 263 -14.15 -7.94 11.25
C GLY A 263 -15.20 -8.97 10.84
N SER A 264 -16.13 -9.26 11.76
CA SER A 264 -17.06 -10.39 11.66
C SER A 264 -18.20 -10.21 10.64
N SER A 265 -18.42 -9.00 10.13
CA SER A 265 -19.43 -8.71 9.12
C SER A 265 -18.82 -8.28 7.79
N ASN A 266 -19.56 -8.53 6.71
CA ASN A 266 -19.19 -8.14 5.36
C ASN A 266 -20.03 -6.93 4.93
N PRO A 267 -19.48 -5.70 4.99
CA PRO A 267 -20.22 -4.52 4.59
C PRO A 267 -20.53 -4.55 3.09
N THR A 268 -21.58 -3.85 2.70
CA THR A 268 -21.80 -3.54 1.29
C THR A 268 -20.85 -2.41 0.90
N VAL A 269 -20.01 -2.65 -0.10
CA VAL A 269 -19.07 -1.65 -0.63
C VAL A 269 -19.40 -1.35 -2.08
N THR A 270 -19.69 -0.09 -2.39
CA THR A 270 -19.99 0.38 -3.75
C THR A 270 -19.29 1.69 -4.06
N VAL A 271 -19.38 2.14 -5.33
CA VAL A 271 -18.88 3.44 -5.79
C VAL A 271 -20.01 4.21 -6.43
N SER A 272 -20.08 5.51 -6.12
CA SER A 272 -20.95 6.48 -6.80
C SER A 272 -20.13 7.74 -7.11
N GLY A 273 -19.77 7.94 -8.37
CA GLY A 273 -18.81 8.99 -8.76
C GLY A 273 -17.46 8.81 -8.06
N ASP A 274 -17.05 9.81 -7.28
CA ASP A 274 -15.83 9.76 -6.46
C ASP A 274 -16.04 9.22 -5.04
N ALA A 275 -17.29 8.96 -4.65
CA ALA A 275 -17.61 8.43 -3.33
C ALA A 275 -17.47 6.90 -3.30
N ILE A 276 -16.79 6.39 -2.29
CA ILE A 276 -16.82 4.99 -1.88
C ILE A 276 -17.85 4.87 -0.76
N ILE A 277 -18.86 4.03 -0.95
CA ILE A 277 -19.96 3.85 -0.01
C ILE A 277 -19.74 2.55 0.77
N ILE A 278 -19.66 2.63 2.09
CA ILE A 278 -19.50 1.48 3.00
C ILE A 278 -20.66 1.51 4.00
N ASP A 279 -21.61 0.59 3.87
CA ASP A 279 -22.83 0.51 4.71
C ASP A 279 -23.55 1.86 4.87
N GLY A 280 -23.67 2.60 3.76
CA GLY A 280 -24.34 3.91 3.72
C GLY A 280 -23.47 5.10 4.08
N VAL A 281 -22.26 4.90 4.61
CA VAL A 281 -21.26 5.97 4.81
C VAL A 281 -20.56 6.27 3.50
N GLN A 282 -20.52 7.53 3.12
CA GLN A 282 -19.80 8.00 1.95
C GLN A 282 -18.40 8.47 2.35
N VAL A 283 -17.38 7.88 1.75
CA VAL A 283 -15.99 8.34 1.82
C VAL A 283 -15.61 8.91 0.47
N VAL A 284 -15.50 10.23 0.39
CA VAL A 284 -15.06 10.95 -0.81
C VAL A 284 -13.58 11.25 -0.66
N VAL A 285 -12.76 10.65 -1.50
CA VAL A 285 -11.33 10.93 -1.56
C VAL A 285 -11.08 11.70 -2.83
N THR A 286 -10.68 12.97 -2.73
CA THR A 286 -10.32 13.81 -3.88
C THR A 286 -8.79 13.96 -3.96
N ALA A 287 -8.29 14.74 -4.93
CA ALA A 287 -6.88 15.12 -4.95
C ALA A 287 -6.49 16.02 -3.77
N THR A 288 -7.47 16.77 -3.22
CA THR A 288 -7.25 17.84 -2.25
C THR A 288 -7.64 17.47 -0.82
N GLY A 289 -8.42 16.42 -0.60
CA GLY A 289 -8.85 16.05 0.75
C GLY A 289 -9.62 14.75 0.84
N VAL A 290 -9.95 14.39 2.08
CA VAL A 290 -10.87 13.30 2.41
C VAL A 290 -12.08 13.85 3.14
N GLN A 291 -13.27 13.46 2.70
CA GLN A 291 -14.52 13.74 3.40
C GLN A 291 -15.22 12.42 3.73
N VAL A 292 -15.64 12.28 4.99
CA VAL A 292 -16.45 11.15 5.46
C VAL A 292 -17.81 11.70 5.89
N ILE A 293 -18.87 11.23 5.23
CA ILE A 293 -20.25 11.69 5.41
C ILE A 293 -21.08 10.46 5.76
N GLY A 294 -21.74 10.45 6.91
CA GLY A 294 -22.60 9.32 7.30
C GLY A 294 -23.27 9.50 8.63
#